data_AF-A0A318UWU0-F1
#
_entry.id   AF-A0A318UWU0-F1
#
_cell.length_a   1.000
_cell.length_b   1.000
_cell.length_c   1.000
_cell.angle_alpha   90.00
_cell.angle_beta   90.00
_cell.angle_gamma   90.00
#
_symmetry.space_group_name_H-M   'P 1'
#
loop_
_entity.id
_entity.type
_entity.pdbx_description
1 polymer ?
#
loop_
_entity_poly.entity_id
_entity_poly.type
_entity_poly.pdbx_seq_one_letter_code
_entity_poly.pdbx_strand_id
1 'polypeptide(L)' 'MAGMTATEARSNLYRLIDEAADSHQPIIISGKRNNAVLVSEEDWSAIQETLL' A
#
# COMPACT_ATOMS: atom_id res chain seq x y z
N MET A 1 -0.21 -8.63 13.39
CA MET A 1 -0.14 -8.25 11.97
C MET A 1 1.22 -7.62 11.74
N ALA A 2 2.15 -8.36 11.13
CA ALA A 2 3.49 -7.86 10.87
C ALA A 2 3.48 -7.12 9.52
N GLY A 3 3.51 -5.79 9.55
CA GLY A 3 3.66 -4.97 8.34
C GLY A 3 5.07 -5.11 7.77
N MET A 4 5.20 -4.94 6.45
CA MET A 4 6.49 -4.92 5.76
C MET A 4 7.28 -3.68 6.20
N THR A 5 8.58 -3.79 6.42
CA THR A 5 9.38 -2.61 6.78
C THR A 5 9.58 -1.67 5.58
N ALA A 6 9.79 -0.38 5.83
CA ALA A 6 10.10 0.58 4.78
C ALA A 6 11.36 0.20 3.95
N THR A 7 12.31 -0.50 4.57
CA THR A 7 13.53 -0.96 3.89
C THR A 7 13.25 -2.12 2.92
N GLU A 8 12.42 -3.07 3.33
CA GLU A 8 11.96 -4.16 2.46
C GLU A 8 11.07 -3.62 1.33
N ALA A 9 10.17 -2.70 1.64
CA ALA A 9 9.28 -2.08 0.67
C ALA A 9 10.04 -1.33 -0.41
N ARG A 10 11.07 -0.54 -0.03
CA ARG A 10 11.92 0.17 -0.99
C ARG A 10 12.56 -0.78 -2.01
N SER A 11 13.02 -1.94 -1.56
CA SER A 11 13.72 -2.91 -2.42
C SER A 11 12.76 -3.67 -3.36
N ASN A 12 11.46 -3.66 -3.06
CA ASN A 12 10.43 -4.40 -3.79
C ASN A 12 9.32 -3.50 -4.37
N LEU A 13 9.54 -2.18 -4.44
CA LEU A 13 8.46 -1.22 -4.65
C LEU A 13 7.64 -1.48 -5.93
N TYR A 14 8.29 -1.78 -7.06
CA TYR A 14 7.59 -2.09 -8.31
C TYR A 14 6.67 -3.31 -8.17
N ARG A 15 7.17 -4.41 -7.59
CA ARG A 15 6.38 -5.61 -7.34
C ARG A 15 5.20 -5.34 -6.41
N LEU A 16 5.38 -4.47 -5.42
CA LEU A 16 4.32 -4.12 -4.46
C LEU A 16 3.24 -3.24 -5.07
N ILE A 17 3.58 -2.41 -6.07
CA ILE A 17 2.60 -1.64 -6.84
C ILE A 17 1.71 -2.61 -7.63
N ASP A 18 2.32 -3.57 -8.34
CA ASP A 18 1.59 -4.59 -9.09
C ASP A 18 0.71 -5.44 -8.14
N GLU A 19 1.27 -5.87 -7.00
CA GLU A 19 0.53 -6.64 -5.99
C GLU A 19 -0.67 -5.87 -5.42
N ALA A 20 -0.52 -4.58 -5.13
CA ALA A 20 -1.60 -3.74 -4.63
C ALA A 20 -2.72 -3.58 -5.67
N ALA A 21 -2.36 -3.44 -6.95
CA ALA A 21 -3.31 -3.35 -8.05
C ALA A 21 -4.04 -4.68 -8.31
N ASP A 22 -3.31 -5.80 -8.37
CA ASP A 22 -3.88 -7.11 -8.70
C ASP A 22 -4.75 -7.69 -7.58
N SER A 23 -4.34 -7.46 -6.32
CA SER A 23 -5.03 -8.06 -5.17
C SER A 23 -6.20 -7.21 -4.64
N HIS A 24 -6.23 -5.92 -4.98
CA HIS A 24 -7.12 -4.93 -4.35
C HIS A 24 -7.06 -4.99 -2.80
N GLN A 25 -5.88 -5.26 -2.25
CA GLN A 25 -5.64 -5.29 -0.80
C GLN A 25 -4.61 -4.23 -0.40
N PRO A 26 -4.87 -3.47 0.68
CA PRO A 26 -3.92 -2.49 1.20
C PRO A 26 -2.69 -3.18 1.81
N ILE A 27 -1.50 -2.67 1.47
CA ILE A 27 -0.23 -3.15 2.02
C ILE A 27 0.27 -2.15 3.08
N ILE A 28 0.45 -2.63 4.31
CA ILE A 28 0.95 -1.81 5.42
C ILE A 28 2.49 -1.80 5.40
N ILE A 29 3.07 -0.60 5.30
CA ILE A 29 4.51 -0.36 5.36
C ILE A 29 4.86 0.33 6.69
N SER A 30 5.70 -0.32 7.48
CA SER A 30 6.17 0.18 8.78
C SER A 30 7.52 0.87 8.66
N GLY A 31 7.54 2.17 8.95
CA GLY A 31 8.76 2.97 9.08
C GLY A 31 9.22 3.08 10.54
N LYS A 32 10.39 3.69 10.75
CA LYS A 32 10.95 3.89 12.12
C LYS A 32 10.13 4.84 12.99
N ARG A 33 9.38 5.77 12.39
CA ARG A 33 8.62 6.82 13.09
C ARG A 33 7.12 6.74 12.83
N ASN A 34 6.73 6.31 11.63
CA ASN A 34 5.34 6.29 11.17
C ASN A 34 5.12 5.06 10.28
N ASN A 35 3.85 4.67 10.14
CA ASN A 35 3.40 3.69 9.16
C ASN A 35 2.76 4.39 7.96
N ALA A 36 2.77 3.72 6.82
CA ALA A 36 2.06 4.12 5.61
C ALA A 36 1.27 2.93 5.07
N VAL A 37 0.28 3.21 4.22
CA VAL A 37 -0.49 2.20 3.49
C VAL A 37 -0.30 2.44 2.01
N LEU A 38 0.07 1.41 1.28
CA LEU A 38 0.06 1.40 -0.17
C LEU A 38 -1.28 0.79 -0.62
N VAL A 39 -1.97 1.53 -1.48
CA VAL A 39 -3.21 1.11 -2.15
C VAL A 39 -3.04 1.33 -3.65
N SER A 40 -3.77 0.58 -4.47
CA SER A 40 -3.84 0.87 -5.89
C SER A 40 -4.50 2.24 -6.12
N GLU A 41 -4.21 2.86 -7.26
CA GLU A 41 -4.83 4.14 -7.62
C GLU A 41 -6.35 3.98 -7.83
N GLU A 42 -6.77 2.88 -8.45
CA GLU A 42 -8.19 2.55 -8.65
C GLU A 42 -8.94 2.44 -7.31
N ASP A 43 -8.39 1.67 -6.35
CA ASP A 43 -9.01 1.51 -5.04
C ASP A 43 -9.05 2.84 -4.27
N TRP A 44 -8.00 3.65 -4.39
CA TRP A 44 -7.99 4.99 -3.79
C TRP A 44 -9.09 5.88 -4.35
N SER A 45 -9.24 5.90 -5.68
CA SER A 45 -10.28 6.65 -6.38
C SER A 45 -11.69 6.18 -5.96
N ALA A 46 -11.93 4.86 -5.90
CA ALA A 46 -13.20 4.30 -5.43
C ALA A 46 -13.53 4.66 -3.97
N ILE A 47 -12.52 4.69 -3.08
CA ILE A 47 -12.68 5.14 -1.69
C ILE A 47 -13.09 6.63 -1.66
N GLN A 48 -12.46 7.47 -2.47
CA GLN A 48 -12.79 8.90 -2.54
C GLN A 48 -14.21 9.12 -3.06
N GLU A 49 -14.62 8.41 -4.10
CA GLU A 49 -15.99 8.50 -4.64
C GLU A 49 -17.06 8.11 -3.61
N THR A 50 -16.79 7.11 -2.77
CA THR A 50 -17.76 6.65 -1.76
C THR A 50 -17.91 7.64 -0.58
N LEU A 51 -16.88 8.46 -0.33
CA LEU A 51 -16.87 9.42 0.78
C LEU A 51 -17.40 10.81 0.39
N LEU A 52 -17.66 11.05 -0.90
CA LEU A 52 -18.24 12.28 -1.47
C LEU A 52 -19.76 12.16 -1.62
#